data_AF-A0A819F175-F1
#
_entry.id   AF-A0A819F175-F1
#
_cell.length_a   1.000
_cell.length_b   1.000
_cell.length_c   1.000
_cell.angle_alpha   90.00
_cell.angle_beta   90.00
_cell.angle_gamma   90.00
#
_symmetry.space_group_name_H-M   'P 1'
#
loop_
_entity.id
_entity.type
_entity.pdbx_description
1 polymer ?
#
loop_
_entity_poly.entity_id
_entity_poly.type
_entity_poly.pdbx_seq_one_letter_code
_entity_poly.pdbx_strand_id
1 'polypeptide(L)'
;MAELLQKANGSLTSIKVMATVARAKTLTVLRQLDAQRNTHILRFLYEAEQLTETYEHRSLDLSKVKLDDIDFRDLAINGKRLDQLSLTNMFLSNAVFTGIEMKHINLTNTQFEA
;
A
#
# COMPACT_ATOMS: atom_id res chain seq x y z
N MET A 1 14.51 7.75 -14.75
CA MET A 1 13.82 6.76 -13.89
C MET A 1 14.33 5.34 -14.13
N ALA A 2 14.48 4.89 -15.38
CA ALA A 2 14.97 3.53 -15.69
C ALA A 2 16.37 3.21 -15.10
N GLU A 3 17.37 4.08 -15.30
CA GLU A 3 18.72 3.90 -14.71
C GLU A 3 18.73 3.90 -13.18
N LEU A 4 17.78 4.59 -12.58
CA LEU A 4 17.63 4.72 -11.13
C LEU A 4 17.03 3.41 -10.57
N LEU A 5 15.97 2.87 -11.20
CA LEU A 5 15.38 1.58 -10.82
C LEU A 5 16.36 0.41 -10.95
N GLN A 6 17.24 0.44 -11.96
CA GLN A 6 18.28 -0.58 -12.14
C GLN A 6 19.29 -0.57 -10.99
N LYS A 7 19.65 0.61 -10.47
CA LYS A 7 20.54 0.74 -9.30
C LYS A 7 19.89 0.34 -7.98
N ALA A 8 18.55 0.29 -7.93
CA ALA A 8 17.78 -0.06 -6.74
C ALA A 8 17.24 -1.51 -6.77
N ASN A 9 17.68 -2.35 -7.70
CA ASN A 9 17.12 -3.68 -7.95
C ASN A 9 15.58 -3.70 -8.07
N GLY A 10 15.00 -2.64 -8.66
CA GLY A 10 13.55 -2.51 -8.82
C GLY A 10 12.79 -2.02 -7.57
N SER A 11 13.44 -1.86 -6.41
CA SER A 11 12.81 -1.28 -5.23
C SER A 11 12.55 0.21 -5.40
N LEU A 12 11.30 0.63 -5.15
CA LEU A 12 10.92 2.05 -5.20
C LEU A 12 11.36 2.79 -3.94
N THR A 13 11.64 2.07 -2.84
CA THR A 13 11.85 2.67 -1.52
C THR A 13 13.32 2.72 -1.09
N SER A 14 14.20 1.94 -1.73
CA SER A 14 15.62 1.87 -1.36
C SER A 14 16.41 3.17 -1.57
N ILE A 15 15.95 4.08 -2.44
CA ILE A 15 16.58 5.38 -2.66
C ILE A 15 15.58 6.50 -2.39
N LYS A 16 15.90 7.39 -1.44
CA LYS A 16 15.00 8.45 -0.95
C LYS A 16 14.35 9.30 -2.05
N VAL A 17 15.12 9.69 -3.08
CA VAL A 17 14.60 10.47 -4.21
C VAL A 17 13.62 9.64 -5.04
N MET A 18 13.90 8.35 -5.28
CA MET A 18 12.98 7.47 -5.98
C MET A 18 11.71 7.23 -5.16
N ALA A 19 11.84 7.02 -3.85
CA ALA A 19 10.70 6.87 -2.96
C ALA A 19 9.80 8.10 -2.99
N THR A 20 10.40 9.30 -3.02
CA THR A 20 9.67 10.57 -3.11
C THR A 20 8.89 10.68 -4.42
N VAL A 21 9.51 10.33 -5.55
CA VAL A 21 8.85 10.37 -6.87
C VAL A 21 7.78 9.29 -6.98
N ALA A 22 8.07 8.06 -6.56
CA ALA A 22 7.15 6.94 -6.56
C ALA A 22 5.92 7.24 -5.70
N ARG A 23 6.13 7.78 -4.49
CA ARG A 23 5.08 8.26 -3.60
C ARG A 23 4.22 9.32 -4.28
N ALA A 24 4.85 10.38 -4.82
CA ALA A 24 4.11 11.47 -5.46
C ALA A 24 3.22 10.96 -6.60
N LYS A 25 3.77 10.09 -7.47
CA LYS A 25 3.01 9.50 -8.58
C LYS A 25 1.88 8.60 -8.11
N THR A 26 2.16 7.72 -7.14
CA THR A 26 1.17 6.80 -6.59
C THR A 26 0.02 7.57 -5.94
N LEU A 27 0.31 8.58 -5.12
CA LEU A 27 -0.72 9.41 -4.51
C LEU A 27 -1.55 10.19 -5.54
N THR A 28 -0.94 10.66 -6.62
CA THR A 28 -1.68 11.31 -7.71
C THR A 28 -2.64 10.34 -8.37
N VAL A 29 -2.20 9.11 -8.65
CA VAL A 29 -3.05 8.07 -9.24
C VAL A 29 -4.19 7.69 -8.30
N LEU A 30 -3.90 7.41 -7.03
CA LEU A 30 -4.91 7.00 -6.05
C LEU A 30 -6.02 8.04 -5.85
N ARG A 31 -5.70 9.33 -5.98
CA ARG A 31 -6.68 10.43 -5.87
C ARG A 31 -7.59 10.59 -7.09
N GLN A 32 -7.21 10.03 -8.23
CA GLN A 32 -7.94 10.18 -9.50
C GLN A 32 -8.85 8.98 -9.80
N LEU A 33 -8.63 7.88 -9.09
CA LEU A 33 -9.29 6.61 -9.33
C LEU A 33 -10.40 6.38 -8.30
N ASP A 34 -11.35 5.53 -8.68
CA ASP A 34 -12.39 5.04 -7.78
C ASP A 34 -11.88 3.90 -6.90
N ALA A 35 -12.71 3.48 -5.95
CA ALA A 35 -12.42 2.41 -4.99
C ALA A 35 -11.92 1.13 -5.67
N GLN A 36 -12.65 0.64 -6.68
CA GLN A 36 -12.30 -0.59 -7.39
C GLN A 36 -10.91 -0.51 -8.02
N ARG A 37 -10.59 0.59 -8.70
CA ARG A 37 -9.29 0.76 -9.36
C ARG A 37 -8.18 0.99 -8.33
N ASN A 38 -8.47 1.67 -7.23
CA ASN A 38 -7.54 1.82 -6.10
C ASN A 38 -7.20 0.48 -5.45
N THR A 39 -8.17 -0.42 -5.29
CA THR A 39 -7.95 -1.78 -4.81
C THR A 39 -6.93 -2.53 -5.68
N HIS A 40 -7.00 -2.38 -7.01
CA HIS A 40 -6.01 -2.99 -7.91
C HIS A 40 -4.62 -2.38 -7.77
N ILE A 41 -4.51 -1.06 -7.58
CA ILE A 41 -3.22 -0.41 -7.32
C ILE A 41 -2.64 -0.88 -5.98
N LEU A 42 -3.44 -0.94 -4.93
CA LEU A 42 -2.99 -1.41 -3.62
C LEU A 42 -2.55 -2.89 -3.68
N ARG A 43 -3.31 -3.74 -4.38
CA ARG A 43 -2.90 -5.14 -4.59
C ARG A 43 -1.56 -5.22 -5.31
N PHE A 44 -1.39 -4.49 -6.40
CA PHE A 44 -0.12 -4.46 -7.12
C PHE A 44 1.04 -4.02 -6.22
N LEU A 45 0.86 -2.96 -5.43
CA LEU A 45 1.89 -2.47 -4.51
C LEU A 45 2.17 -3.48 -3.38
N TYR A 46 1.17 -4.20 -2.89
CA TYR A 46 1.33 -5.25 -1.90
C TYR A 46 2.10 -6.46 -2.47
N GLU A 47 1.71 -6.95 -3.65
CA GLU A 47 2.38 -8.04 -4.36
C GLU A 47 3.82 -7.69 -4.74
N ALA A 48 4.11 -6.42 -5.00
CA ALA A 48 5.45 -5.91 -5.24
C ALA A 48 6.24 -5.61 -3.95
N GLU A 49 5.72 -6.02 -2.78
CA GLU A 49 6.29 -5.79 -1.44
C GLU A 49 6.51 -4.31 -1.10
N GLN A 50 5.84 -3.39 -1.82
CA GLN A 50 5.91 -1.95 -1.59
C GLN A 50 4.92 -1.50 -0.52
N LEU A 51 3.95 -2.33 -0.12
CA LEU A 51 3.13 -2.10 1.08
C LEU A 51 3.48 -3.05 2.22
N THR A 52 4.61 -3.77 2.11
CA THR A 52 5.09 -4.69 3.13
C THR A 52 6.21 -4.02 3.90
N GLU A 53 6.17 -4.09 5.22
CA GLU A 53 7.26 -3.59 6.06
C GLU A 53 8.01 -4.77 6.68
N THR A 54 9.30 -4.89 6.34
CA THR A 54 10.19 -5.94 6.84
C THR A 54 11.42 -5.31 7.48
N TYR A 55 12.26 -6.13 8.11
CA TYR A 55 13.54 -5.65 8.64
C TYR A 55 14.47 -5.10 7.55
N GLU A 56 14.32 -5.57 6.31
CA GLU A 56 15.20 -5.23 5.19
C GLU A 56 14.62 -4.12 4.29
N HIS A 57 13.29 -3.98 4.27
CA HIS A 57 12.58 -3.09 3.36
C HIS A 57 11.52 -2.27 4.07
N ARG A 58 11.55 -0.95 3.80
CA ARG A 58 10.49 -0.03 4.21
C ARG A 58 9.39 -0.03 3.15
N SER A 59 8.15 -0.03 3.62
CA SER A 59 7.00 0.21 2.77
C SER A 59 7.03 1.60 2.15
N LEU A 60 6.36 1.75 1.01
CA LEU A 60 6.11 3.02 0.36
C LEU A 60 5.21 3.86 1.26
N ASP A 61 5.70 5.04 1.61
CA ASP A 61 4.94 5.97 2.43
C ASP A 61 3.71 6.50 1.69
N LEU A 62 2.53 5.95 2.01
CA LEU A 62 1.22 6.44 1.55
C LEU A 62 0.51 7.29 2.62
N SER A 63 1.25 7.83 3.59
CA SER A 63 0.67 8.65 4.66
C SER A 63 -0.22 9.76 4.11
N LYS A 64 -1.39 9.91 4.74
CA LYS A 64 -2.43 10.88 4.41
C LYS A 64 -3.18 10.64 3.11
N VAL A 65 -3.04 9.47 2.49
CA VAL A 65 -4.01 9.05 1.46
C VAL A 65 -5.36 8.83 2.12
N LYS A 66 -6.42 9.23 1.43
CA LYS A 66 -7.80 8.94 1.78
C LYS A 66 -8.31 7.93 0.76
N LEU A 67 -8.82 6.81 1.24
CA LEU A 67 -9.38 5.78 0.40
C LEU A 67 -10.74 5.38 0.97
N ASP A 68 -11.73 5.41 0.08
CA ASP A 68 -13.12 5.11 0.41
C ASP A 68 -13.48 3.77 -0.24
N ASP A 69 -14.29 2.97 0.45
CA ASP A 69 -14.89 1.71 -0.03
C ASP A 69 -13.88 0.64 -0.49
N ILE A 70 -12.72 0.56 0.17
CA ILE A 70 -11.70 -0.46 -0.15
C ILE A 70 -12.03 -1.81 0.47
N ASP A 71 -12.21 -2.82 -0.39
CA ASP A 71 -12.32 -4.22 0.03
C ASP A 71 -10.94 -4.89 0.06
N PHE A 72 -10.41 -5.11 1.26
CA PHE A 72 -9.09 -5.73 1.44
C PHE A 72 -9.11 -7.24 1.17
N ARG A 73 -10.28 -7.86 0.98
CA ARG A 73 -10.36 -9.29 0.58
C ARG A 73 -9.78 -9.50 -0.81
N ASP A 74 -9.86 -8.48 -1.67
CA ASP A 74 -9.31 -8.50 -3.02
C ASP A 74 -7.78 -8.39 -3.05
N LEU A 75 -7.16 -7.96 -1.94
CA LEU A 75 -5.69 -7.92 -1.76
C LEU A 75 -5.15 -9.23 -1.19
N ALA A 76 -5.98 -9.99 -0.47
CA ALA A 76 -5.53 -11.14 0.29
C ALA A 76 -5.10 -12.30 -0.63
N ILE A 77 -3.99 -12.96 -0.29
CA ILE A 77 -3.52 -14.13 -1.02
C ILE A 77 -4.57 -15.24 -0.86
N ASN A 78 -5.06 -15.77 -1.98
CA ASN A 78 -6.19 -16.70 -2.04
C ASN A 78 -7.45 -16.20 -1.30
N GLY A 79 -7.62 -14.87 -1.18
CA GLY A 79 -8.75 -14.23 -0.52
C GLY A 79 -8.80 -14.42 1.01
N LYS A 80 -7.71 -14.89 1.64
CA LYS A 80 -7.76 -15.34 3.04
C LYS A 80 -6.71 -14.77 3.96
N ARG A 81 -5.57 -14.30 3.46
CA ARG A 81 -4.47 -13.86 4.32
C ARG A 81 -3.77 -12.60 3.81
N LEU A 82 -3.54 -11.67 4.73
CA LEU A 82 -2.63 -10.54 4.60
C LEU A 82 -1.57 -10.68 5.69
N ASP A 83 -0.31 -10.68 5.28
CA ASP A 83 0.84 -10.71 6.19
C ASP A 83 1.69 -9.46 5.96
N GLN A 84 2.15 -8.83 7.05
CA GLN A 84 3.09 -7.69 7.05
C GLN A 84 2.64 -6.43 6.28
N LEU A 85 1.35 -6.31 5.94
CA LEU A 85 0.81 -5.13 5.29
C LEU A 85 0.95 -3.89 6.20
N SER A 86 1.44 -2.78 5.65
CA SER A 86 1.56 -1.50 6.33
C SER A 86 0.56 -0.50 5.76
N LEU A 87 -0.37 -0.03 6.60
CA LEU A 87 -1.37 1.01 6.32
C LEU A 87 -1.11 2.30 7.10
N THR A 88 0.13 2.48 7.53
CA THR A 88 0.58 3.53 8.43
C THR A 88 0.13 4.94 7.98
N ASN A 89 -0.48 5.69 8.89
CA ASN A 89 -1.00 7.06 8.68
C ASN A 89 -2.02 7.20 7.53
N MET A 90 -2.74 6.14 7.14
CA MET A 90 -3.78 6.20 6.10
C MET A 90 -5.15 6.54 6.69
N PHE A 91 -6.03 7.10 5.87
CA PHE A 91 -7.44 7.32 6.19
C PHE A 91 -8.28 6.37 5.34
N LEU A 92 -9.03 5.49 5.98
CA LEU A 92 -9.82 4.45 5.35
C LEU A 92 -11.28 4.59 5.75
N SER A 93 -12.14 4.96 4.81
CA SER A 93 -13.58 5.02 5.01
C SER A 93 -14.25 3.81 4.38
N ASN A 94 -15.18 3.16 5.09
CA ASN A 94 -15.91 1.98 4.62
C ASN A 94 -15.01 0.79 4.21
N ALA A 95 -13.81 0.67 4.80
CA ALA A 95 -12.89 -0.40 4.46
C ALA A 95 -13.33 -1.76 5.04
N VAL A 96 -13.25 -2.82 4.22
CA VAL A 96 -13.70 -4.17 4.60
C VAL A 96 -12.52 -5.12 4.76
N PHE A 97 -12.44 -5.76 5.93
CA PHE A 97 -11.42 -6.78 6.27
C PHE A 97 -12.03 -8.14 6.66
N THR A 98 -13.35 -8.33 6.49
CA THR A 98 -14.09 -9.48 7.01
C THR A 98 -13.57 -10.81 6.45
N GLY A 99 -13.29 -11.77 7.32
CA GLY A 99 -12.87 -13.12 6.93
C GLY A 99 -11.40 -13.24 6.50
N ILE A 100 -10.61 -12.17 6.67
CA ILE A 100 -9.17 -12.16 6.35
C ILE A 100 -8.36 -12.44 7.62
N GLU A 101 -7.42 -13.37 7.53
CA GLU A 101 -6.36 -13.53 8.51
C GLU A 101 -5.34 -12.39 8.35
N MET A 102 -5.23 -11.55 9.37
CA MET A 102 -4.34 -10.38 9.41
C MET A 102 -3.15 -10.65 10.35
N LYS A 103 -1.99 -10.97 9.79
CA LYS A 103 -0.75 -11.21 10.53
C LYS A 103 0.23 -10.05 10.36
N HIS A 104 0.86 -9.64 11.46
CA HIS A 104 1.89 -8.59 11.48
C HIS A 104 1.52 -7.29 10.77
N ILE A 105 0.23 -6.92 10.74
CA ILE A 105 -0.22 -5.70 10.07
C ILE A 105 0.23 -4.48 10.88
N ASN A 106 0.81 -3.49 10.20
CA ASN A 106 1.12 -2.20 10.80
C ASN A 106 -0.02 -1.21 10.51
N LEU A 107 -0.79 -0.88 11.55
CA LEU A 107 -1.90 0.09 11.50
C LEU A 107 -1.58 1.41 12.23
N THR A 108 -0.31 1.71 12.50
CA THR A 108 0.09 2.90 13.27
C THR A 108 -0.54 4.17 12.69
N ASN A 109 -1.30 4.91 13.51
CA ASN A 109 -2.05 6.11 13.13
C ASN A 109 -3.01 5.96 11.92
N THR A 110 -3.43 4.73 11.60
CA THR A 110 -4.48 4.51 10.60
C THR A 110 -5.80 4.99 11.19
N GLN A 111 -6.56 5.76 10.43
CA GLN A 111 -7.88 6.22 10.81
C GLN A 111 -8.93 5.43 10.04
N PHE A 112 -9.92 4.93 10.77
CA PHE A 112 -11.06 4.22 10.21
C PHE A 112 -12.31 5.06 10.41
N GLU A 113 -13.07 5.25 9.34
CA GLU A 113 -14.41 5.84 9.36
C GLU A 113 -15.40 4.82 8.74
N ALA A 114 -16.62 4.81 9.25
CA ALA A 114 -17.67 3.84 8.90
C ALA A 114 -18.84 4.49 8.17
#